data_AF-A0A3D2JFK0-F1
#
_entry.id   AF-A0A3D2JFK0-F1
#
_cell.length_a   1.000
_cell.length_b   1.000
_cell.length_c   1.000
_cell.angle_alpha   90.00
_cell.angle_beta   90.00
_cell.angle_gamma   90.00
#
_symmetry.space_group_name_H-M   'P 1'
#
loop_
_entity.id
_entity.type
_entity.pdbx_description
1 polymer ?
#
loop_
_entity_poly.entity_id
_entity_poly.type
_entity_poly.pdbx_seq_one_letter_code
_entity_poly.pdbx_strand_id
1 'polypeptide(L)' 'MTSQLYSAVIGIGVIILIIGILLVAGLFGSHHTLPYIVLVVGAILVILGIIGTATRRRRKL' A
#
# COMPACT_ATOMS: atom_id res chain seq x y z
N MET A 1 -5.19 -3.14 20.06
CA MET A 1 -4.44 -4.12 19.24
C MET A 1 -4.85 -4.15 17.77
N THR A 2 -6.11 -4.44 17.40
CA THR A 2 -6.48 -4.54 15.96
C THR A 2 -6.47 -3.21 15.19
N SER A 3 -6.65 -2.05 15.84
CA SER A 3 -6.50 -0.73 15.19
C SER A 3 -5.06 -0.43 14.75
N GLN A 4 -4.06 -0.89 15.53
CA GLN A 4 -2.64 -0.72 15.21
C GLN A 4 -2.23 -1.58 13.99
N LEU A 5 -2.85 -2.75 13.82
CA LEU A 5 -2.62 -3.62 12.67
C LEU A 5 -3.05 -2.95 11.36
N TYR A 6 -4.24 -2.34 11.31
CA TYR A 6 -4.68 -1.67 10.08
C TYR A 6 -3.83 -0.43 9.75
N SER A 7 -3.46 0.37 10.74
CA SER A 7 -2.54 1.51 10.51
C SER A 7 -1.16 1.03 10.05
N ALA A 8 -0.67 -0.09 10.57
CA ALA A 8 0.58 -0.68 10.11
C ALA A 8 0.49 -1.17 8.66
N VAL A 9 -0.60 -1.85 8.28
CA VAL A 9 -0.82 -2.31 6.90
C VAL A 9 -0.90 -1.13 5.92
N ILE A 10 -1.59 -0.05 6.30
CA ILE A 10 -1.64 1.18 5.49
C ILE A 10 -0.23 1.80 5.38
N GLY A 11 0.50 1.90 6.49
CA GLY A 11 1.87 2.41 6.50
C GLY A 11 2.82 1.62 5.60
N ILE A 12 2.77 0.29 5.66
CA ILE A 12 3.55 -0.59 4.78
C ILE A 12 3.14 -0.40 3.31
N GLY A 13 1.84 -0.31 3.01
CA GLY A 13 1.35 -0.05 1.66
C GLY A 13 1.84 1.28 1.09
N VAL A 14 1.89 2.34 1.91
CA VAL A 14 2.43 3.65 1.52
C VAL A 14 3.93 3.58 1.24
N ILE A 15 4.71 2.88 2.07
CA ILE A 15 6.15 2.69 1.86
C ILE A 15 6.41 1.95 0.53
N ILE A 16 5.65 0.90 0.24
CA ILE A 16 5.75 0.14 -1.01
C ILE A 16 5.41 1.03 -2.22
N LEU A 17 4.40 1.90 -2.09
CA LEU A 17 4.04 2.88 -3.12
C LEU A 17 5.17 3.87 -3.39
N ILE A 18 5.82 4.39 -2.34
CA ILE A 18 6.98 5.28 -2.47
C ILE A 18 8.12 4.57 -3.21
N ILE A 19 8.42 3.32 -2.86
CA ILE A 19 9.45 2.51 -3.54
C ILE A 19 9.08 2.30 -5.02
N GLY A 20 7.81 2.01 -5.32
CA GLY A 20 7.33 1.88 -6.71
C GLY A 20 7.50 3.16 -7.52
N ILE A 21 7.20 4.32 -6.93
CA ILE A 21 7.40 5.63 -7.58
C ILE A 21 8.89 5.90 -7.82
N LEU A 22 9.76 5.59 -6.85
CA LEU A 22 11.21 5.74 -7.01
C LEU A 22 11.77 4.81 -8.10
N LEU A 23 11.23 3.60 -8.22
CA LEU A 23 11.56 2.66 -9.30
C LEU A 23 11.09 3.19 -10.67
N VAL A 24 9.87 3.76 -10.77
CA VAL A 24 9.37 4.39 -12.01
C VAL A 24 10.22 5.59 -12.41
N ALA A 25 10.67 6.38 -11.43
CA ALA A 25 11.53 7.55 -11.66
C ALA A 25 12.93 7.18 -12.19
N GLY A 26 13.24 5.90 -12.39
CA GLY A 26 14.50 5.44 -12.96
C GLY A 26 15.69 5.50 -12.00
N LEU A 27 15.46 5.83 -10.73
CA LEU A 27 16.50 5.95 -9.69
C LEU A 27 17.20 4.61 -9.38
N PHE A 28 16.61 3.49 -9.80
CA PHE A 28 17.10 2.13 -9.54
C PHE A 28 17.38 1.32 -10.83
N GLY A 29 17.49 1.99 -11.98
CA GLY A 29 17.81 1.36 -13.28
C GLY A 29 16.58 0.87 -14.07
N SER A 30 16.80 0.57 -15.36
CA SER A 30 15.78 0.37 -16.41
C SER A 30 15.02 -0.97 -16.37
N HIS A 31 14.55 -1.37 -15.20
CA HIS A 31 13.64 -2.51 -15.09
C HIS A 31 12.23 -2.03 -15.41
N HIS A 32 11.76 -2.17 -16.66
CA HIS A 32 10.49 -1.57 -17.08
C HIS A 32 9.24 -2.21 -16.46
N THR A 33 9.28 -3.46 -16.00
CA THR A 33 8.10 -4.20 -15.53
C THR A 33 7.95 -4.24 -14.01
N LEU A 34 9.08 -4.27 -13.29
CA LEU A 34 9.15 -4.29 -11.83
C LEU A 34 8.43 -3.10 -11.13
N PRO A 35 8.60 -1.84 -11.55
CA PRO A 35 7.96 -0.70 -10.91
C PRO A 35 6.44 -0.76 -10.93
N TYR A 36 5.85 -1.18 -12.07
CA TYR A 36 4.39 -1.25 -12.19
C TYR A 36 3.80 -2.32 -11.29
N ILE A 37 4.47 -3.47 -11.14
CA ILE A 37 4.04 -4.52 -10.21
C ILE A 37 4.09 -4.00 -8.77
N VAL A 38 5.16 -3.30 -8.38
CA VAL A 38 5.32 -2.73 -7.04
C VAL A 38 4.24 -1.68 -6.74
N LEU A 39 3.92 -0.82 -7.71
CA LEU A 39 2.83 0.16 -7.59
C LEU A 39 1.46 -0.50 -7.41
N VAL A 40 1.16 -1.55 -8.19
CA VAL A 40 -0.10 -2.29 -8.10
C VAL A 40 -0.22 -2.97 -6.74
N VAL A 41 0.83 -3.64 -6.27
CA VAL A 41 0.86 -4.31 -4.97
C VAL A 41 0.70 -3.30 -3.82
N GLY A 42 1.40 -2.16 -3.89
CA GLY A 42 1.27 -1.08 -2.90
C GLY A 42 -0.14 -0.51 -2.85
N ALA A 43 -0.75 -0.24 -4.01
CA ALA A 43 -2.12 0.25 -4.11
C ALA A 43 -3.14 -0.74 -3.52
N ILE A 44 -3.01 -2.05 -3.82
CA ILE A 44 -3.91 -3.08 -3.27
C ILE A 44 -3.82 -3.12 -1.74
N LEU A 45 -2.61 -3.07 -1.17
CA LEU A 45 -2.43 -3.08 0.28
C LEU A 45 -3.07 -1.86 0.97
N VAL A 46 -2.92 -0.68 0.38
CA VAL A 46 -3.57 0.54 0.89
C VAL A 46 -5.10 0.42 0.82
N ILE A 47 -5.64 -0.05 -0.31
CA ILE A 47 -7.09 -0.24 -0.48
C ILE A 47 -7.64 -1.25 0.54
N LEU A 48 -6.97 -2.39 0.74
CA LEU A 48 -7.37 -3.38 1.74
C LEU A 48 -7.33 -2.83 3.16
N GLY A 49 -6.33 -2.00 3.49
CA GLY A 49 -6.25 -1.31 4.78
C GLY A 49 -7.41 -0.33 5.00
N ILE A 50 -7.76 0.46 3.98
CA ILE A 50 -8.88 1.42 4.02
C ILE A 50 -10.23 0.69 4.10
N ILE A 51 -10.45 -0.33 3.27
CA ILE A 51 -11.68 -1.14 3.32
C ILE A 51 -11.79 -1.79 4.70
N GLY A 52 -10.72 -2.43 5.19
CA GLY A 52 -10.72 -3.08 6.50
C GLY A 52 -11.09 -2.13 7.65
N THR A 53 -10.60 -0.89 7.62
CA THR A 53 -10.98 0.13 8.61
C THR A 53 -12.42 0.62 8.44
N ALA A 54 -12.89 0.83 7.21
CA ALA A 54 -14.25 1.26 6.91
C ALA A 54 -15.31 0.21 7.30
N THR A 55 -15.09 -1.07 6.96
CA THR A 55 -16.00 -2.18 7.31
C THR A 55 -16.07 -2.37 8.83
N ARG A 56 -14.94 -2.18 9.53
CA ARG A 56 -14.91 -2.24 10.99
C ARG A 56 -15.65 -1.08 11.65
N ARG A 57 -15.54 0.13 11.08
CA ARG A 57 -16.29 1.30 11.57
C ARG A 57 -17.80 1.10 11.44
N ARG A 58 -18.26 0.45 10.36
CA ARG A 58 -19.68 0.10 10.15
C ARG A 58 -20.20 -0.99 11.09
N ARG A 59 -19.37 -1.94 11.53
CA ARG A 59 -19.78 -2.98 12.50
C ARG A 59 -19.85 -2.51 13.96
N LYS A 60 -19.36 -1.29 14.25
CA LYS A 60 -19.38 -0.70 15.59
C LYS A 60 -20.50 0.34 15.78
N LEU A 61 -21.25 0.65 14.73
CA LEU A 61 -22.52 1.37 14.74
C LEU A 61 -23.65 0.33 14.73
#